data_AF-A0A8T4XP63-F1
#
_entry.id   AF-A0A8T4XP63-F1
#
_cell.length_a   1.000
_cell.length_b   1.000
_cell.length_c   1.000
_cell.angle_alpha   90.00
_cell.angle_beta   90.00
_cell.angle_gamma   90.00
#
_symmetry.space_group_name_H-M   'P 1'
#
loop_
_entity.id
_entity.type
_entity.pdbx_description
1 polymer ?
#
loop_
_entity_poly.entity_id
_entity_poly.type
_entity_poly.pdbx_seq_one_letter_code
_entity_poly.pdbx_strand_id
1 'polypeptide(L)'
;MEGGKVSKGIEIVTLTRIEGANLNSNGTEGVISVLKKIRDPLDMKEYVRVSGQSLKFHLKEVMRDALGEELSPISKRRGERGEGSVLVSEGKPEKYIDDDLFGYMLAGKPTLKRTAPVRTNGLISLFPYQEDRDFGVRYDPSGEEEHNIHETEISTNIMRGNFFIEVDRVGVFVKGEVEKPSTLDKSERERRIRSLFEAILTYHGGGHLSRFFTKVYPEAVVVVFLKRKIPIVGDNLRLRQETKDGKYFMDVPLLSEVLKTFEEYIDCVYIGILENKFANLDEIKSLANDKIHVMSLRELKEALKGQPIV
;
A
#
# COMPACT_ATOMS: atom_id res chain seq x y z
N MET A 1 -5.37 -32.92 17.61
CA MET A 1 -4.72 -31.62 17.34
C MET A 1 -5.59 -30.92 16.31
N GLU A 2 -6.38 -29.94 16.74
CA GLU A 2 -7.21 -29.16 15.81
C GLU A 2 -6.30 -28.46 14.81
N GLY A 3 -6.44 -28.79 13.53
CA GLY A 3 -5.74 -28.09 12.46
C GLY A 3 -6.16 -26.62 12.51
N GLY A 4 -5.23 -25.73 12.86
CA GLY A 4 -5.47 -24.30 12.89
C GLY A 4 -6.08 -23.86 11.56
N LYS A 5 -7.26 -23.22 11.62
CA LYS A 5 -7.92 -22.69 10.42
C LYS A 5 -6.99 -21.66 9.79
N VAL A 6 -6.44 -21.99 8.62
CA VAL A 6 -5.63 -21.09 7.80
C VAL A 6 -6.56 -20.04 7.18
N SER A 7 -6.25 -18.76 7.39
CA SER A 7 -7.02 -17.67 6.80
C SER A 7 -6.91 -17.67 5.28
N LYS A 8 -8.03 -17.41 4.60
CA LYS A 8 -8.09 -17.38 3.12
C LYS A 8 -7.69 -16.03 2.54
N GLY A 9 -7.87 -14.96 3.32
CA GLY A 9 -7.55 -13.60 2.91
C GLY A 9 -6.93 -12.82 4.05
N ILE A 10 -6.09 -11.85 3.71
CA ILE A 10 -5.57 -10.86 4.65
C ILE A 10 -5.80 -9.49 4.07
N GLU A 11 -6.49 -8.64 4.82
CA GLU A 11 -6.65 -7.23 4.49
C GLU A 11 -5.73 -6.40 5.39
N ILE A 12 -5.05 -5.42 4.80
CA ILE A 12 -4.22 -4.46 5.52
C ILE A 12 -4.67 -3.07 5.11
N VAL A 13 -5.05 -2.26 6.09
CA VAL A 13 -5.39 -0.85 5.89
C VAL A 13 -4.48 0.00 6.74
N THR A 14 -3.81 0.98 6.14
CA THR A 14 -2.83 1.81 6.81
C THR A 14 -3.24 3.28 6.79
N LEU A 15 -2.85 4.05 7.82
CA LEU A 15 -2.92 5.51 7.82
C LEU A 15 -1.50 6.06 7.90
N THR A 16 -1.13 6.91 6.94
CA THR A 16 0.21 7.47 6.81
C THR A 16 0.11 8.98 6.68
N ARG A 17 0.60 9.73 7.68
CA ARG A 17 0.74 11.18 7.54
C ARG A 17 1.91 11.52 6.60
N ILE A 18 1.60 12.32 5.58
CA ILE A 18 2.50 12.94 4.61
C ILE A 18 2.51 14.44 4.88
N GLU A 19 3.68 15.06 4.79
CA GLU A 19 3.88 16.49 5.07
C GLU A 19 4.53 17.18 3.88
N GLY A 20 3.83 18.18 3.34
CA GLY A 20 4.35 19.10 2.32
C GLY A 20 4.95 18.44 1.08
N ALA A 21 4.37 17.33 0.59
CA ALA A 21 5.01 16.53 -0.46
C ALA A 21 4.11 16.20 -1.66
N ASN A 22 4.78 15.86 -2.78
CA ASN A 22 4.17 15.35 -4.00
C ASN A 22 4.73 13.96 -4.33
N LEU A 23 4.10 12.92 -3.78
CA LEU A 23 4.59 11.54 -3.91
C LEU A 23 4.29 10.90 -5.27
N ASN A 24 3.25 11.35 -5.97
CA ASN A 24 2.88 10.86 -7.30
C ASN A 24 2.17 11.94 -8.12
N SER A 25 2.92 12.59 -9.00
CA SER A 25 2.39 13.65 -9.88
C SER A 25 1.56 13.08 -11.03
N ASN A 26 0.63 13.89 -11.54
CA ASN A 26 -0.17 13.59 -12.73
C ASN A 26 0.50 14.06 -14.04
N GLY A 27 1.69 14.63 -13.95
CA GLY A 27 2.38 15.32 -15.04
C GLY A 27 2.49 16.80 -14.75
N THR A 28 2.61 17.59 -15.82
CA THR A 28 2.79 19.03 -15.74
C THR A 28 1.67 19.77 -16.49
N GLU A 29 1.12 20.81 -15.88
CA GLU A 29 0.23 21.78 -16.52
C GLU A 29 0.99 23.10 -16.64
N GLY A 30 1.52 23.39 -17.84
CA GLY A 30 2.47 24.49 -18.02
C GLY A 30 3.73 24.27 -17.17
N VAL A 31 4.02 25.21 -16.26
CA VAL A 31 5.16 25.15 -15.34
C VAL A 31 4.84 24.49 -13.99
N ILE A 32 3.61 24.00 -13.83
CA ILE A 32 3.11 23.43 -12.57
C ILE A 32 3.20 21.91 -12.62
N SER A 33 3.92 21.29 -11.68
CA SER A 33 3.80 19.85 -11.43
C SER A 33 2.57 19.57 -10.56
N VAL A 34 1.59 18.86 -11.12
CA VAL A 34 0.25 18.69 -10.53
C VAL A 34 0.18 17.38 -9.75
N LEU A 35 -0.44 17.41 -8.56
CA LEU A 35 -0.74 16.21 -7.80
C LEU A 35 -1.75 15.35 -8.55
N LYS A 36 -1.59 14.02 -8.48
CA LYS A 36 -2.68 13.14 -8.90
C LYS A 36 -3.82 13.22 -7.89
N LYS A 37 -5.02 13.58 -8.37
CA LYS A 37 -6.20 13.84 -7.57
C LYS A 37 -7.40 13.02 -8.07
N ILE A 38 -8.34 12.70 -7.19
CA ILE A 38 -9.63 12.07 -7.50
C ILE A 38 -10.76 12.87 -6.84
N ARG A 39 -11.97 12.83 -7.38
CA ARG A 39 -13.13 13.53 -6.81
C ARG A 39 -14.06 12.56 -6.10
N ASP A 40 -14.46 12.88 -4.88
CA ASP A 40 -15.49 12.12 -4.16
C ASP A 40 -16.88 12.64 -4.56
N PRO A 41 -17.81 11.79 -5.02
CA PRO A 41 -19.14 12.24 -5.43
C PRO A 41 -20.04 12.71 -4.27
N LEU A 42 -19.70 12.40 -3.01
CA LEU A 42 -20.50 12.78 -1.85
C LEU A 42 -20.31 14.26 -1.48
N ASP A 43 -19.08 14.76 -1.56
CA ASP A 43 -18.75 16.14 -1.18
C ASP A 43 -18.22 16.99 -2.35
N MET A 44 -18.01 16.37 -3.51
CA MET A 44 -17.47 16.99 -4.73
C MET A 44 -16.07 17.58 -4.58
N LYS A 45 -15.33 17.24 -3.51
CA LYS A 45 -13.97 17.72 -3.26
C LYS A 45 -12.92 16.81 -3.88
N GLU A 46 -11.73 17.36 -4.06
CA GLU A 46 -10.58 16.65 -4.60
C GLU A 46 -9.72 16.05 -3.49
N TYR A 47 -9.32 14.80 -3.67
CA TYR A 47 -8.49 14.03 -2.75
C TYR A 47 -7.22 13.57 -3.46
N VAL A 48 -6.09 13.69 -2.80
CA VAL A 48 -4.77 13.33 -3.34
C VAL A 48 -4.67 11.81 -3.43
N ARG A 49 -4.08 11.31 -4.52
CA ARG A 49 -3.93 9.88 -4.79
C ARG A 49 -2.51 9.52 -5.20
N VAL A 50 -1.92 8.55 -4.51
CA VAL A 50 -0.78 7.77 -5.03
C VAL A 50 -1.34 6.54 -5.72
N SER A 51 -1.02 6.34 -7.00
CA SER A 51 -1.53 5.19 -7.75
C SER A 51 -1.02 3.85 -7.20
N GLY A 52 -1.83 2.80 -7.33
CA GLY A 52 -1.40 1.44 -6.97
C GLY A 52 -0.17 0.96 -7.74
N GLN A 53 0.07 1.48 -8.95
CA GLN A 53 1.29 1.19 -9.72
C GLN A 53 2.53 1.79 -9.07
N SER A 54 2.48 3.07 -8.68
CA SER A 54 3.57 3.74 -7.97
C SER A 54 3.82 3.08 -6.61
N LEU A 55 2.76 2.77 -5.86
CA LEU A 55 2.88 2.08 -4.57
C LEU A 55 3.53 0.70 -4.71
N LYS A 56 3.10 -0.10 -5.70
CA LYS A 56 3.71 -1.41 -5.99
C LYS A 56 5.17 -1.28 -6.41
N PHE A 57 5.50 -0.32 -7.26
CA PHE A 57 6.88 -0.06 -7.65
C PHE A 57 7.76 0.20 -6.42
N HIS A 58 7.35 1.13 -5.56
CA HIS A 58 8.12 1.45 -4.36
C HIS A 58 8.16 0.31 -3.33
N LEU A 59 7.10 -0.50 -3.21
CA LEU A 59 7.15 -1.70 -2.39
C LEU A 59 8.20 -2.70 -2.89
N LYS A 60 8.33 -2.87 -4.21
CA LYS A 60 9.38 -3.69 -4.81
C LYS A 60 10.76 -3.13 -4.46
N GLU A 61 10.97 -1.82 -4.58
CA GLU A 61 12.23 -1.18 -4.20
C GLU A 61 12.57 -1.42 -2.72
N VAL A 62 11.59 -1.28 -1.81
CA VAL A 62 11.78 -1.60 -0.37
C VAL A 62 12.13 -3.07 -0.17
N MET A 63 11.45 -4.00 -0.85
CA MET A 63 11.76 -5.42 -0.80
C MET A 63 13.20 -5.72 -1.26
N ARG A 64 13.66 -5.08 -2.33
CA ARG A 64 15.04 -5.24 -2.83
C ARG A 64 16.07 -4.64 -1.86
N ASP A 65 15.90 -3.37 -1.52
CA ASP A 65 16.95 -2.57 -0.88
C ASP A 65 17.02 -2.80 0.63
N ALA A 66 15.87 -2.96 1.29
CA ALA A 66 15.81 -3.12 2.74
C ALA A 66 15.68 -4.58 3.19
N LEU A 67 15.04 -5.44 2.38
CA LEU A 67 14.79 -6.84 2.73
C LEU A 67 15.66 -7.84 1.96
N GLY A 68 16.44 -7.37 0.97
CA GLY A 68 17.36 -8.20 0.20
C GLY A 68 16.66 -9.20 -0.73
N GLU A 69 15.41 -8.95 -1.12
CA GLU A 69 14.68 -9.83 -2.03
C GLU A 69 15.23 -9.75 -3.45
N GLU A 70 15.33 -10.90 -4.12
CA GLU A 70 15.62 -10.95 -5.55
C GLU A 70 14.35 -10.61 -6.35
N LEU A 71 14.39 -9.49 -7.08
CA LEU A 71 13.30 -9.07 -7.96
C LEU A 71 13.51 -9.55 -9.39
N SER A 72 12.40 -9.76 -10.09
CA SER A 72 12.39 -10.14 -11.49
C SER A 72 13.04 -9.07 -12.37
N PRO A 73 14.07 -9.41 -13.17
CA PRO A 73 14.69 -8.47 -14.11
C PRO A 73 13.67 -7.92 -15.11
N ILE A 74 13.79 -6.63 -15.40
CA ILE A 74 12.91 -5.96 -16.37
C ILE A 74 13.57 -5.95 -17.74
N SER A 75 12.85 -6.39 -18.75
CA SER A 75 13.29 -6.34 -20.15
C SER A 75 12.27 -5.63 -21.03
N LYS A 76 12.74 -5.02 -22.13
CA LYS A 76 11.87 -4.48 -23.17
C LYS A 76 11.50 -5.59 -24.14
N ARG A 77 10.21 -5.92 -24.23
CA ARG A 77 9.69 -6.86 -25.22
C ARG A 77 8.86 -6.10 -26.27
N ARG A 78 9.08 -6.40 -27.55
CA ARG A 78 8.27 -5.84 -28.63
C ARG A 78 6.86 -6.43 -28.53
N GLY A 79 5.83 -5.59 -28.55
CA GLY A 79 4.45 -6.06 -28.54
C GLY A 79 4.14 -6.90 -29.78
N GLU A 80 3.25 -7.89 -29.67
CA GLU A 80 2.85 -8.76 -30.80
C GLU A 80 2.26 -7.98 -31.98
N ARG A 81 1.72 -6.77 -31.74
CA ARG A 81 1.16 -5.88 -32.76
C ARG A 81 2.17 -4.90 -33.38
N GLY A 82 3.47 -5.03 -33.08
CA GLY A 82 4.53 -4.25 -33.74
C GLY A 82 4.67 -2.79 -33.27
N GLU A 83 3.69 -2.23 -32.58
CA GLU A 83 3.73 -0.89 -32.00
C GLU A 83 4.24 -0.91 -30.55
N GLY A 84 5.41 -0.30 -30.33
CA GLY A 84 5.98 -0.07 -29.00
C GLY A 84 6.67 -1.29 -28.35
N SER A 85 7.73 -1.01 -27.60
CA SER A 85 8.29 -1.96 -26.63
C SER A 85 7.62 -1.75 -25.28
N VAL A 86 7.10 -2.82 -24.67
CA VAL A 86 6.59 -2.81 -23.29
C VAL A 86 7.66 -3.34 -22.34
N LEU A 87 7.75 -2.74 -21.16
CA LEU A 87 8.55 -3.28 -20.07
C LEU A 87 7.81 -4.47 -19.46
N VAL A 88 8.47 -5.61 -19.40
CA VAL A 88 7.95 -6.84 -18.80
C VAL A 88 8.98 -7.41 -17.83
N SER A 89 8.49 -8.03 -16.76
CA SER A 89 9.30 -8.86 -15.88
C SER A 89 9.63 -10.20 -16.56
N GLU A 90 10.49 -11.01 -15.94
CA GLU A 90 10.87 -12.33 -16.46
C GLU A 90 9.69 -13.33 -16.44
N GLY A 91 8.67 -13.08 -15.59
CA GLY A 91 7.49 -13.92 -15.47
C GLY A 91 7.79 -15.29 -14.88
N LYS A 92 8.69 -15.33 -13.88
CA LYS A 92 9.10 -16.55 -13.17
C LYS A 92 8.73 -16.46 -11.69
N PRO A 93 7.44 -16.65 -11.35
CA PRO A 93 6.95 -16.47 -9.99
C PRO A 93 7.48 -17.53 -9.01
N GLU A 94 7.98 -18.66 -9.52
CA GLU A 94 8.68 -19.66 -8.70
C GLU A 94 9.97 -19.09 -8.11
N LYS A 95 10.67 -18.24 -8.86
CA LYS A 95 11.95 -17.64 -8.46
C LYS A 95 11.77 -16.27 -7.82
N TYR A 96 11.01 -15.38 -8.45
CA TYR A 96 10.91 -13.98 -8.04
C TYR A 96 9.63 -13.71 -7.27
N ILE A 97 9.78 -13.16 -6.07
CA ILE A 97 8.68 -12.83 -5.17
C ILE A 97 7.72 -11.81 -5.80
N ASP A 98 8.23 -10.86 -6.59
CA ASP A 98 7.40 -9.79 -7.14
C ASP A 98 6.53 -10.25 -8.32
N ASP A 99 7.00 -11.22 -9.11
CA ASP A 99 6.20 -11.91 -10.12
C ASP A 99 5.06 -12.73 -9.48
N ASP A 100 5.31 -13.34 -8.32
CA ASP A 100 4.29 -14.06 -7.56
C ASP A 100 3.26 -13.09 -6.96
N LEU A 101 3.71 -12.11 -6.17
CA LEU A 101 2.84 -11.22 -5.39
C LEU A 101 2.08 -10.20 -6.26
N PHE A 102 2.77 -9.59 -7.23
CA PHE A 102 2.22 -8.49 -8.03
C PHE A 102 1.78 -8.90 -9.43
N GLY A 103 2.05 -10.15 -9.82
CA GLY A 103 1.65 -10.72 -11.11
C GLY A 103 2.43 -10.18 -12.29
N TYR A 104 2.22 -10.80 -13.44
CA TYR A 104 2.87 -10.45 -14.71
C TYR A 104 1.98 -10.87 -15.88
N MET A 105 2.31 -10.34 -17.06
CA MET A 105 1.72 -10.75 -18.32
C MET A 105 2.80 -10.78 -19.41
N LEU A 106 3.05 -11.96 -19.94
CA LEU A 106 3.93 -12.20 -21.06
C LEU A 106 3.10 -12.57 -22.28
N ALA A 107 2.85 -11.60 -23.14
CA ALA A 107 2.25 -11.85 -24.46
C ALA A 107 3.18 -12.76 -25.28
N GLY A 108 2.60 -13.81 -25.86
CA GLY A 108 3.30 -14.82 -26.64
C GLY A 108 2.36 -15.97 -27.04
N LYS A 109 2.93 -17.01 -27.66
CA LYS A 109 2.23 -18.27 -27.96
C LYS A 109 2.94 -19.43 -27.23
N PRO A 110 2.50 -19.85 -26.03
CA PRO A 110 1.32 -19.39 -25.29
C PRO A 110 1.55 -18.10 -24.49
N THR A 111 0.47 -17.36 -24.22
CA THR A 111 0.50 -16.21 -23.30
C THR A 111 0.57 -16.73 -21.87
N LEU A 112 1.55 -16.27 -21.10
CA LEU A 112 1.64 -16.53 -19.68
C LEU A 112 1.12 -15.31 -18.90
N LYS A 113 0.19 -15.53 -17.98
CA LYS A 113 -0.43 -14.45 -17.21
C LYS A 113 -0.75 -14.91 -15.80
N ARG A 114 -0.20 -14.19 -14.81
CA ARG A 114 -0.58 -14.33 -13.41
C ARG A 114 -1.28 -13.05 -12.94
N THR A 115 -2.54 -13.18 -12.55
CA THR A 115 -3.25 -12.08 -11.90
C THR A 115 -2.72 -11.92 -10.48
N ALA A 116 -2.32 -10.71 -10.09
CA ALA A 116 -1.75 -10.43 -8.77
C ALA A 116 -2.61 -11.02 -7.62
N PRO A 117 -2.07 -11.90 -6.76
CA PRO A 117 -2.71 -12.28 -5.51
C PRO A 117 -2.73 -11.13 -4.49
N VAL A 118 -1.85 -10.13 -4.66
CA VAL A 118 -1.83 -8.90 -3.86
C VAL A 118 -2.47 -7.73 -4.64
N ARG A 119 -3.58 -7.22 -4.11
CA ARG A 119 -4.34 -6.11 -4.68
C ARG A 119 -4.15 -4.86 -3.83
N THR A 120 -4.07 -3.70 -4.48
CA THR A 120 -4.04 -2.40 -3.83
C THR A 120 -4.63 -1.35 -4.76
N ASN A 121 -5.33 -0.37 -4.19
CA ASN A 121 -5.78 0.83 -4.90
C ASN A 121 -4.72 1.96 -4.86
N GLY A 122 -3.62 1.79 -4.12
CA GLY A 122 -2.64 2.84 -3.87
C GLY A 122 -2.86 3.50 -2.51
N LEU A 123 -2.54 4.79 -2.42
CA LEU A 123 -2.83 5.62 -1.24
C LEU A 123 -3.82 6.71 -1.63
N ILE A 124 -4.79 7.02 -0.79
CA ILE A 124 -5.78 8.08 -1.01
C ILE A 124 -5.84 8.96 0.24
N SER A 125 -5.84 10.28 0.08
CA SER A 125 -5.95 11.20 1.21
C SER A 125 -7.30 11.10 1.92
N LEU A 126 -7.31 11.27 3.23
CA LEU A 126 -8.54 11.31 4.04
C LEU A 126 -9.16 12.70 4.08
N PHE A 127 -8.36 13.74 3.90
CA PHE A 127 -8.81 15.13 3.84
C PHE A 127 -8.70 15.65 2.41
N PRO A 128 -9.56 16.59 2.01
CA PRO A 128 -9.50 17.20 0.70
C PRO A 128 -8.19 17.96 0.51
N TYR A 129 -7.73 18.04 -0.73
CA TYR A 129 -6.62 18.87 -1.14
C TYR A 129 -6.95 20.35 -0.89
N GLN A 130 -5.97 21.09 -0.37
CA GLN A 130 -6.13 22.49 0.07
C GLN A 130 -5.50 23.50 -0.89
N GLU A 131 -5.14 23.09 -2.12
CA GLU A 131 -4.53 23.95 -3.14
C GLU A 131 -3.13 24.48 -2.81
N ASP A 132 -2.42 23.82 -1.89
CA ASP A 132 -1.05 24.19 -1.51
C ASP A 132 -0.06 24.02 -2.68
N ARG A 133 0.78 25.05 -2.90
CA ARG A 133 1.83 25.05 -3.92
C ARG A 133 3.15 25.54 -3.37
N ASP A 134 4.22 24.89 -3.84
CA ASP A 134 5.60 25.30 -3.62
C ASP A 134 6.14 26.03 -4.86
N PHE A 135 6.62 27.27 -4.67
CA PHE A 135 7.24 28.07 -5.73
C PHE A 135 8.75 27.82 -5.76
N GLY A 136 9.20 27.13 -6.80
CA GLY A 136 10.62 26.92 -7.07
C GLY A 136 11.16 27.93 -8.07
N VAL A 137 12.40 28.34 -7.86
CA VAL A 137 13.15 29.19 -8.80
C VAL A 137 14.39 28.43 -9.27
N ARG A 138 14.59 28.40 -10.59
CA ARG A 138 15.85 27.99 -11.22
C ARG A 138 16.68 29.25 -11.44
N TYR A 139 17.62 29.46 -10.53
CA TYR A 139 18.53 30.59 -10.62
C TYR A 139 19.56 30.34 -11.73
N ASP A 140 19.79 31.37 -12.53
CA ASP A 140 20.94 31.45 -13.42
C ASP A 140 22.04 32.28 -12.73
N PRO A 141 23.14 31.66 -12.29
CA PRO A 141 24.21 32.35 -11.60
C PRO A 141 25.08 33.21 -12.53
N SER A 142 25.03 33.02 -13.86
CA SER A 142 25.79 33.87 -14.78
C SER A 142 25.14 35.24 -14.99
N GLY A 143 23.81 35.34 -14.77
CA GLY A 143 23.04 36.56 -15.00
C GLY A 143 22.81 36.85 -16.48
N GLU A 144 23.03 35.86 -17.34
CA GLU A 144 22.85 35.97 -18.79
C GLU A 144 21.41 35.62 -19.21
N GLU A 145 20.75 34.76 -18.44
CA GLU A 145 19.39 34.28 -18.67
C GLU A 145 18.43 34.71 -17.53
N GLU A 146 17.14 34.82 -17.86
CA GLU A 146 16.11 35.07 -16.85
C GLU A 146 15.89 33.83 -15.95
N HIS A 147 15.72 34.07 -14.64
CA HIS A 147 15.38 33.01 -13.70
C HIS A 147 14.03 32.39 -14.06
N ASN A 148 13.97 31.06 -14.09
CA ASN A 148 12.75 30.35 -14.45
C ASN A 148 11.99 29.90 -13.19
N ILE A 149 10.71 30.23 -13.11
CA ILE A 149 9.83 29.85 -12.00
C ILE A 149 9.06 28.58 -12.38
N HIS A 150 9.04 27.61 -11.47
CA HIS A 150 8.19 26.43 -11.58
C HIS A 150 7.42 26.21 -10.29
N GLU A 151 6.20 25.72 -10.40
CA GLU A 151 5.36 25.42 -9.24
C GLU A 151 5.25 23.91 -9.06
N THR A 152 5.04 23.47 -7.81
CA THR A 152 4.71 22.09 -7.52
C THR A 152 3.57 22.07 -6.52
N GLU A 153 2.45 21.47 -6.89
CA GLU A 153 1.39 21.16 -5.94
C GLU A 153 1.93 20.20 -4.88
N ILE A 154 1.71 20.51 -3.61
CA ILE A 154 2.15 19.69 -2.47
C ILE A 154 0.96 19.46 -1.54
N SER A 155 1.03 18.45 -0.67
CA SER A 155 -0.04 18.26 0.31
C SER A 155 0.49 17.74 1.63
N THR A 156 0.02 18.34 2.72
CA THR A 156 0.08 17.75 4.05
C THR A 156 -1.25 17.05 4.32
N ASN A 157 -1.23 15.73 4.42
CA ASN A 157 -2.46 14.95 4.57
C ASN A 157 -2.22 13.61 5.25
N ILE A 158 -3.29 12.90 5.57
CA ILE A 158 -3.24 11.52 6.02
C ILE A 158 -3.72 10.65 4.88
N MET A 159 -2.81 9.81 4.41
CA MET A 159 -3.04 8.91 3.29
C MET A 159 -3.46 7.54 3.81
N ARG A 160 -4.61 7.05 3.38
CA ARG A 160 -5.07 5.69 3.61
C ARG A 160 -4.54 4.77 2.51
N GLY A 161 -3.81 3.72 2.90
CA GLY A 161 -3.39 2.65 2.00
C GLY A 161 -4.24 1.39 2.20
N ASN A 162 -4.60 0.70 1.12
CA ASN A 162 -5.32 -0.56 1.19
C ASN A 162 -4.57 -1.67 0.46
N PHE A 163 -4.43 -2.82 1.12
CA PHE A 163 -3.85 -4.04 0.57
C PHE A 163 -4.76 -5.23 0.87
N PHE A 164 -4.88 -6.12 -0.11
CA PHE A 164 -5.62 -7.38 0.05
C PHE A 164 -4.80 -8.52 -0.52
N ILE A 165 -4.60 -9.58 0.28
CA ILE A 165 -3.75 -10.73 -0.04
C ILE A 165 -4.62 -11.98 -0.09
N GLU A 166 -4.60 -12.67 -1.22
CA GLU A 166 -5.20 -14.01 -1.37
C GLU A 166 -4.17 -15.08 -0.95
N VAL A 167 -4.21 -15.48 0.33
CA VAL A 167 -3.20 -16.34 0.98
C VAL A 167 -3.01 -17.69 0.28
N ASP A 168 -4.11 -18.29 -0.16
CA ASP A 168 -4.13 -19.57 -0.86
C ASP A 168 -3.57 -19.50 -2.29
N ARG A 169 -3.36 -18.30 -2.84
CA ARG A 169 -2.76 -18.10 -4.17
C ARG A 169 -1.27 -17.80 -4.11
N VAL A 170 -0.76 -17.22 -3.02
CA VAL A 170 0.68 -16.89 -2.88
C VAL A 170 1.50 -18.18 -2.92
N GLY A 171 2.46 -18.24 -3.83
CA GLY A 171 3.30 -19.42 -4.10
C GLY A 171 2.57 -20.65 -4.65
N VAL A 172 1.33 -20.50 -5.16
CA VAL A 172 0.58 -21.56 -5.84
C VAL A 172 0.39 -21.14 -7.31
N PHE A 173 0.90 -21.96 -8.23
CA PHE A 173 0.97 -21.63 -9.65
C PHE A 173 0.22 -22.66 -10.49
N VAL A 174 -0.66 -22.18 -11.36
CA VAL A 174 -1.49 -23.04 -12.21
C VAL A 174 -1.07 -22.95 -13.68
N LYS A 175 -1.62 -23.85 -14.51
CA LYS A 175 -1.36 -23.88 -15.95
C LYS A 175 -1.76 -22.53 -16.58
N GLY A 176 -0.86 -21.95 -17.36
CA GLY A 176 -1.05 -20.64 -18.00
C GLY A 176 -0.51 -19.46 -17.18
N GLU A 177 -0.23 -19.66 -15.89
CA GLU A 177 0.67 -18.78 -15.15
C GLU A 177 2.11 -19.23 -15.42
N VAL A 178 2.37 -20.51 -15.20
CA VAL A 178 3.65 -21.19 -15.46
C VAL A 178 3.46 -22.33 -16.47
N GLU A 179 4.55 -22.82 -17.05
CA GLU A 179 4.52 -23.97 -17.97
C GLU A 179 4.12 -25.26 -17.25
N LYS A 180 4.67 -25.48 -16.06
CA LYS A 180 4.39 -26.64 -15.21
C LYS A 180 3.80 -26.16 -13.89
N PRO A 181 2.54 -26.48 -13.58
CA PRO A 181 1.92 -26.13 -12.30
C PRO A 181 2.79 -26.62 -11.14
N SER A 182 2.92 -25.79 -10.12
CA SER A 182 3.76 -26.07 -8.96
C SER A 182 3.25 -25.30 -7.74
N THR A 183 3.73 -25.69 -6.57
CA THR A 183 3.41 -25.05 -5.31
C THR A 183 4.70 -24.99 -4.50
N LEU A 184 5.05 -23.78 -4.06
CA LEU A 184 6.19 -23.56 -3.18
C LEU A 184 5.91 -24.18 -1.81
N ASP A 185 6.99 -24.52 -1.10
CA ASP A 185 6.85 -25.03 0.25
C ASP A 185 6.18 -24.01 1.18
N LYS A 186 5.66 -24.51 2.30
CA LYS A 186 4.94 -23.68 3.27
C LYS A 186 5.80 -22.53 3.79
N SER A 187 7.07 -22.79 4.08
CA SER A 187 8.02 -21.81 4.61
C SER A 187 8.25 -20.64 3.66
N GLU A 188 8.41 -20.89 2.37
CA GLU A 188 8.63 -19.88 1.34
C GLU A 188 7.36 -19.05 1.12
N ARG A 189 6.20 -19.70 1.12
CA ARG A 189 4.91 -19.00 1.04
C ARG A 189 4.70 -18.05 2.22
N GLU A 190 5.00 -18.50 3.43
CA GLU A 190 4.96 -17.64 4.62
C GLU A 190 6.00 -16.51 4.54
N ARG A 191 7.23 -16.82 4.14
CA ARG A 191 8.32 -15.85 3.98
C ARG A 191 7.92 -14.72 3.04
N ARG A 192 7.29 -15.02 1.90
CA ARG A 192 6.82 -14.02 0.93
C ARG A 192 5.76 -13.09 1.51
N ILE A 193 4.81 -13.62 2.27
CA ILE A 193 3.78 -12.79 2.93
C ILE A 193 4.41 -11.93 4.04
N ARG A 194 5.36 -12.49 4.81
CA ARG A 194 6.10 -11.74 5.83
C ARG A 194 6.95 -10.62 5.24
N SER A 195 7.61 -10.87 4.12
CA SER A 195 8.36 -9.86 3.37
C SER A 195 7.45 -8.71 2.92
N LEU A 196 6.24 -9.03 2.45
CA LEU A 196 5.24 -8.02 2.12
C LEU A 196 4.76 -7.22 3.34
N PHE A 197 4.51 -7.87 4.48
CA PHE A 197 4.19 -7.14 5.72
C PHE A 197 5.29 -6.18 6.10
N GLU A 198 6.55 -6.63 6.13
CA GLU A 198 7.67 -5.77 6.49
C GLU A 198 7.82 -4.60 5.50
N ALA A 199 7.68 -4.85 4.20
CA ALA A 199 7.74 -3.81 3.17
C ALA A 199 6.63 -2.76 3.33
N ILE A 200 5.41 -3.16 3.74
CA ILE A 200 4.30 -2.22 4.02
C ILE A 200 4.57 -1.43 5.30
N LEU A 201 5.04 -2.08 6.36
CA LEU A 201 5.26 -1.46 7.68
C LEU A 201 6.50 -0.58 7.74
N THR A 202 7.44 -0.76 6.82
CA THR A 202 8.67 0.03 6.69
C THR A 202 8.72 0.84 5.40
N TYR A 203 7.57 1.02 4.75
CA TYR A 203 7.48 1.74 3.48
C TYR A 203 8.18 3.11 3.57
N HIS A 204 9.09 3.36 2.62
CA HIS A 204 9.91 4.57 2.55
C HIS A 204 10.09 5.09 1.11
N GLY A 205 9.17 4.76 0.20
CA GLY A 205 9.23 5.20 -1.21
C GLY A 205 8.33 6.38 -1.54
N GLY A 206 8.58 7.01 -2.69
CA GLY A 206 7.79 8.13 -3.20
C GLY A 206 8.61 9.01 -4.14
N GLY A 207 7.92 9.71 -5.04
CA GLY A 207 8.54 10.73 -5.88
C GLY A 207 8.97 11.96 -5.07
N HIS A 208 9.98 12.68 -5.58
CA HIS A 208 10.41 13.99 -5.08
C HIS A 208 10.83 14.08 -3.60
N LEU A 209 11.07 12.94 -2.92
CA LEU A 209 11.48 12.92 -1.51
C LEU A 209 12.83 13.60 -1.23
N SER A 210 13.69 13.77 -2.23
CA SER A 210 14.94 14.56 -2.10
C SER A 210 14.68 16.06 -1.94
N ARG A 211 13.56 16.56 -2.46
CA ARG A 211 13.14 17.98 -2.36
C ARG A 211 12.09 18.17 -1.26
N PHE A 212 11.12 17.26 -1.17
CA PHE A 212 10.04 17.28 -0.20
C PHE A 212 10.20 16.12 0.77
N PHE A 213 11.26 16.17 1.57
CA PHE A 213 11.59 15.09 2.50
C PHE A 213 10.48 14.93 3.53
N THR A 214 9.82 13.77 3.48
CA THR A 214 8.76 13.42 4.41
C THR A 214 8.83 11.93 4.70
N LYS A 215 8.37 11.54 5.90
CA LYS A 215 8.20 10.13 6.21
C LYS A 215 6.97 9.58 5.49
N VAL A 216 7.03 8.32 5.09
CA VAL A 216 5.91 7.64 4.40
C VAL A 216 5.55 6.30 5.06
N TYR A 217 6.12 5.99 6.24
CA TYR A 217 5.72 4.81 7.02
C TYR A 217 4.38 5.03 7.73
N PRO A 218 3.60 3.96 7.97
CA PRO A 218 2.27 4.08 8.57
C PRO A 218 2.33 4.42 10.06
N GLU A 219 1.39 5.27 10.51
CA GLU A 219 1.17 5.66 11.90
C GLU A 219 0.02 4.87 12.56
N ALA A 220 -0.85 4.26 11.75
CA ALA A 220 -1.80 3.25 12.19
C ALA A 220 -1.95 2.16 11.12
N VAL A 221 -2.19 0.93 11.55
CA VAL A 221 -2.32 -0.25 10.69
C VAL A 221 -3.40 -1.16 11.27
N VAL A 222 -4.36 -1.54 10.45
CA VAL A 222 -5.35 -2.58 10.74
C VAL A 222 -5.04 -3.77 9.84
N VAL A 223 -4.73 -4.92 10.42
CA VAL A 223 -4.53 -6.20 9.73
C VAL A 223 -5.67 -7.12 10.10
N VAL A 224 -6.43 -7.58 9.11
CA VAL A 224 -7.57 -8.49 9.30
C VAL A 224 -7.28 -9.80 8.61
N PHE A 225 -7.25 -10.88 9.39
CA PHE A 225 -7.20 -12.26 8.92
C PHE A 225 -8.62 -12.77 8.70
N LEU A 226 -8.90 -13.25 7.48
CA LEU A 226 -10.26 -13.51 7.01
C LEU A 226 -10.45 -14.96 6.55
N LYS A 227 -11.60 -15.54 6.92
CA LYS A 227 -12.08 -16.85 6.45
C LYS A 227 -12.59 -16.83 5.01
N ARG A 228 -12.90 -15.63 4.49
CA ARG A 228 -13.41 -15.40 3.14
C ARG A 228 -12.60 -14.32 2.44
N LYS A 229 -12.53 -14.38 1.12
CA LYS A 229 -11.75 -13.44 0.29
C LYS A 229 -12.51 -12.13 0.02
N ILE A 230 -12.97 -11.48 1.08
CA ILE A 230 -13.73 -10.22 1.00
C ILE A 230 -13.00 -9.14 1.82
N PRO A 231 -12.58 -8.01 1.21
CA PRO A 231 -12.11 -6.87 2.00
C PRO A 231 -13.29 -6.29 2.77
N ILE A 232 -13.13 -6.05 4.08
CA ILE A 232 -14.18 -5.57 4.98
C ILE A 232 -13.90 -4.14 5.47
N VAL A 233 -12.63 -3.80 5.74
CA VAL A 233 -12.27 -2.48 6.29
C VAL A 233 -12.27 -1.45 5.18
N GLY A 234 -11.55 -1.69 4.08
CA GLY A 234 -11.60 -0.84 2.90
C GLY A 234 -11.44 0.65 3.22
N ASP A 235 -12.44 1.44 2.86
CA ASP A 235 -12.46 2.87 3.09
C ASP A 235 -12.98 3.31 4.47
N ASN A 236 -13.30 2.37 5.36
CA ASN A 236 -13.88 2.62 6.67
C ASN A 236 -12.85 2.88 7.78
N LEU A 237 -11.54 2.69 7.53
CA LEU A 237 -10.51 3.24 8.43
C LEU A 237 -10.37 4.74 8.19
N ARG A 238 -11.09 5.53 8.99
CA ARG A 238 -11.21 6.97 8.86
C ARG A 238 -10.79 7.70 10.13
N LEU A 239 -10.61 9.01 9.99
CA LEU A 239 -10.42 9.95 11.07
C LEU A 239 -11.60 10.91 11.09
N ARG A 240 -12.01 11.33 12.28
CA ARG A 240 -13.01 12.37 12.44
C ARG A 240 -12.41 13.73 12.04
N GLN A 241 -13.28 14.68 11.68
CA GLN A 241 -12.86 16.05 11.32
C GLN A 241 -12.45 16.91 12.53
N GLU A 242 -12.40 16.32 13.72
CA GLU A 242 -11.94 16.97 14.96
C GLU A 242 -10.47 16.63 15.26
N THR A 243 -9.76 17.57 15.87
CA THR A 243 -8.42 17.35 16.42
C THR A 243 -8.34 17.98 17.81
N LYS A 244 -7.47 17.42 18.67
CA LYS A 244 -7.22 17.94 20.01
C LYS A 244 -5.73 17.87 20.29
N ASP A 245 -5.14 19.00 20.68
CA ASP A 245 -3.71 19.10 21.01
C ASP A 245 -2.79 18.57 19.90
N GLY A 246 -3.17 18.79 18.63
CA GLY A 246 -2.43 18.31 17.46
C GLY A 246 -2.54 16.79 17.19
N LYS A 247 -3.42 16.09 17.90
CA LYS A 247 -3.71 14.65 17.74
C LYS A 247 -5.02 14.43 16.99
N TYR A 248 -5.09 13.29 16.29
CA TYR A 248 -6.24 12.87 15.51
C TYR A 248 -7.24 12.07 16.34
N PHE A 249 -8.49 12.02 15.90
CA PHE A 249 -9.50 11.10 16.42
C PHE A 249 -9.77 10.01 15.39
N MET A 250 -9.52 8.75 15.74
CA MET A 250 -9.93 7.63 14.90
C MET A 250 -11.45 7.47 14.95
N ASP A 251 -12.09 7.17 13.81
CA ASP A 251 -13.52 6.90 13.78
C ASP A 251 -13.82 5.47 14.28
N VAL A 252 -13.69 5.29 15.59
CA VAL A 252 -13.90 4.00 16.28
C VAL A 252 -15.33 3.47 16.11
N PRO A 253 -16.42 4.27 16.17
CA PRO A 253 -17.77 3.79 15.93
C PRO A 253 -17.91 3.13 14.56
N LEU A 254 -17.43 3.78 13.49
CA LEU A 254 -17.47 3.22 12.14
C LEU A 254 -16.65 1.93 12.03
N LEU A 255 -15.42 1.93 12.56
CA LEU A 255 -14.57 0.74 12.54
C LEU A 255 -15.21 -0.42 13.33
N SER A 256 -15.80 -0.13 14.49
CA SER A 256 -16.49 -1.12 15.33
C SER A 256 -17.69 -1.72 14.61
N GLU A 257 -18.50 -0.89 13.96
CA GLU A 257 -19.67 -1.33 13.19
C GLU A 257 -19.27 -2.30 12.07
N VAL A 258 -18.24 -1.96 11.30
CA VAL A 258 -17.73 -2.80 10.21
C VAL A 258 -17.20 -4.14 10.74
N LEU A 259 -16.38 -4.12 11.79
CA LEU A 259 -15.80 -5.34 12.36
C LEU A 259 -16.88 -6.27 12.95
N LYS A 260 -17.93 -5.70 13.58
CA LYS A 260 -19.09 -6.46 14.07
C LYS A 260 -19.93 -7.03 12.93
N THR A 261 -20.16 -6.24 11.88
CA THR A 261 -20.97 -6.64 10.72
C THR A 261 -20.39 -7.89 10.03
N PHE A 262 -19.06 -8.00 9.97
CA PHE A 262 -18.37 -9.10 9.31
C PHE A 262 -17.70 -10.09 10.28
N GLU A 263 -18.09 -10.10 11.56
CA GLU A 263 -17.41 -10.88 12.60
C GLU A 263 -17.34 -12.38 12.31
N GLU A 264 -18.37 -12.92 11.62
CA GLU A 264 -18.39 -14.32 11.20
C GLU A 264 -17.25 -14.69 10.23
N TYR A 265 -16.77 -13.73 9.44
CA TYR A 265 -15.69 -13.91 8.46
C TYR A 265 -14.31 -13.58 9.00
N ILE A 266 -14.22 -13.01 10.19
CA ILE A 266 -12.95 -12.65 10.83
C ILE A 266 -12.40 -13.85 11.61
N ASP A 267 -11.13 -14.16 11.38
CA ASP A 267 -10.34 -15.04 12.25
C ASP A 267 -9.70 -14.24 13.38
N CYS A 268 -9.00 -13.16 13.02
CA CYS A 268 -8.26 -12.31 13.95
C CYS A 268 -8.05 -10.90 13.36
N VAL A 269 -7.98 -9.88 14.21
CA VAL A 269 -7.69 -8.49 13.85
C VAL A 269 -6.54 -7.98 14.71
N TYR A 270 -5.57 -7.34 14.08
CA TYR A 270 -4.54 -6.56 14.77
C TYR A 270 -4.68 -5.09 14.41
N ILE A 271 -4.74 -4.23 15.42
CA ILE A 271 -4.76 -2.77 15.28
C ILE A 271 -3.48 -2.25 15.94
N GLY A 272 -2.49 -1.90 15.12
CA GLY A 272 -1.24 -1.28 15.56
C GLY A 272 -1.29 0.23 15.39
N ILE A 273 -0.98 0.99 16.44
CA ILE A 273 -1.03 2.46 16.41
C ILE A 273 0.23 3.10 17.00
N LEU A 274 0.61 4.26 16.46
CA LEU A 274 1.53 5.17 17.10
C LEU A 274 0.73 6.00 18.12
N GLU A 275 0.58 5.47 19.33
CA GLU A 275 -0.42 5.91 20.33
C GLU A 275 -0.50 7.43 20.52
N ASN A 276 0.64 8.12 20.58
CA ASN A 276 0.70 9.57 20.78
C ASN A 276 0.15 10.43 19.63
N LYS A 277 -0.20 9.83 18.49
CA LYS A 277 -0.89 10.51 17.38
C LYS A 277 -2.40 10.61 17.57
N PHE A 278 -2.98 9.86 18.52
CA PHE A 278 -4.42 9.74 18.69
C PHE A 278 -4.89 10.33 20.02
N ALA A 279 -5.95 11.12 19.98
CA ALA A 279 -6.57 11.74 21.16
C ALA A 279 -7.54 10.80 21.89
N ASN A 280 -8.19 9.89 21.15
CA ASN A 280 -9.16 8.93 21.67
C ASN A 280 -8.55 7.54 21.87
N LEU A 281 -7.36 7.47 22.49
CA LEU A 281 -6.64 6.21 22.69
C LEU A 281 -7.46 5.18 23.48
N ASP A 282 -8.18 5.60 24.52
CA ASP A 282 -9.01 4.71 25.33
C ASP A 282 -10.19 4.13 24.53
N GLU A 283 -10.77 4.94 23.63
CA GLU A 283 -11.82 4.50 22.71
C GLU A 283 -11.27 3.45 21.73
N ILE A 284 -10.07 3.67 21.17
CA ILE A 284 -9.42 2.70 20.27
C ILE A 284 -9.11 1.40 21.03
N LYS A 285 -8.55 1.49 22.24
CA LYS A 285 -8.24 0.32 23.09
C LYS A 285 -9.49 -0.46 23.49
N SER A 286 -10.65 0.19 23.59
CA SER A 286 -11.93 -0.47 23.89
C SER A 286 -12.42 -1.42 22.80
N LEU A 287 -11.86 -1.35 21.58
CA LEU A 287 -12.14 -2.33 20.52
C LEU A 287 -11.58 -3.72 20.83
N ALA A 288 -10.61 -3.84 21.74
CA ALA A 288 -9.94 -5.09 22.03
C ALA A 288 -10.90 -6.15 22.59
N ASN A 289 -10.78 -7.38 22.10
CA ASN A 289 -11.50 -8.56 22.57
C ASN A 289 -10.74 -9.83 22.16
N ASP A 290 -11.36 -11.00 22.29
CA ASP A 290 -10.73 -12.30 21.97
C ASP A 290 -10.20 -12.41 20.52
N LYS A 291 -10.81 -11.70 19.56
CA LYS A 291 -10.40 -11.67 18.15
C LYS A 291 -9.70 -10.38 17.75
N ILE A 292 -9.88 -9.29 18.50
CA ILE A 292 -9.35 -7.97 18.15
C ILE A 292 -8.25 -7.60 19.13
N HIS A 293 -7.03 -7.48 18.64
CA HIS A 293 -5.87 -7.10 19.43
C HIS A 293 -5.46 -5.67 19.09
N VAL A 294 -5.53 -4.77 20.07
CA VAL A 294 -5.08 -3.38 19.93
C VAL A 294 -3.75 -3.22 20.65
N MET A 295 -2.75 -2.69 19.96
CA MET A 295 -1.37 -2.61 20.45
C MET A 295 -0.58 -1.46 19.81
N SER A 296 0.63 -1.20 20.30
CA SER A 296 1.54 -0.27 19.64
C SER A 296 2.02 -0.82 18.29
N LEU A 297 2.44 0.06 17.37
CA LEU A 297 3.06 -0.38 16.10
C LEU A 297 4.29 -1.26 16.30
N ARG A 298 5.04 -1.08 17.39
CA ARG A 298 6.18 -1.92 17.73
C ARG A 298 5.73 -3.34 18.04
N GLU A 299 4.71 -3.48 18.88
CA GLU A 299 4.15 -4.79 19.24
C GLU A 299 3.49 -5.47 18.04
N LEU A 300 2.83 -4.70 17.16
CA LEU A 300 2.27 -5.23 15.91
C LEU A 300 3.34 -5.95 15.07
N LYS A 301 4.52 -5.33 14.90
CA LYS A 301 5.62 -5.93 14.13
C LYS A 301 6.04 -7.29 14.70
N GLU A 302 6.11 -7.41 16.02
CA GLU A 302 6.46 -8.67 16.68
C GLU A 302 5.31 -9.69 16.62
N ALA A 303 4.07 -9.26 16.82
CA ALA A 303 2.90 -10.12 16.72
C ALA A 303 2.75 -10.75 15.33
N LEU A 304 2.97 -9.96 14.27
CA LEU A 304 2.89 -10.45 12.90
C LEU A 304 3.98 -11.47 12.56
N LYS A 305 5.17 -11.42 13.20
CA LYS A 305 6.21 -12.45 13.05
C LYS A 305 5.79 -13.80 13.64
N GLY A 306 5.07 -13.78 14.76
CA GLY A 306 4.60 -14.99 15.45
C GLY A 306 3.30 -15.58 14.89
N GLN A 307 2.52 -14.78 14.16
CA GLN A 307 1.22 -15.21 13.64
C GLN A 307 1.35 -16.28 12.54
N PRO A 308 0.66 -17.44 12.64
CA PRO A 308 0.56 -18.41 11.55
C PRO A 308 -0.20 -17.83 10.35
N ILE A 309 0.31 -18.02 9.14
CA ILE A 309 -0.24 -17.40 7.92
C ILE A 309 -0.73 -18.44 6.92
N VAL A 310 0.05 -19.50 6.67
CA VAL A 310 -0.19 -20.52 5.64
C VAL A 310 -0.36 -21.90 6.25
#